data_AF-A0A429R2C1-F1
#
_entry.id   AF-A0A429R2C1-F1
#
_cell.length_a   1.000
_cell.length_b   1.000
_cell.length_c   1.000
_cell.angle_alpha   90.00
_cell.angle_beta   90.00
_cell.angle_gamma   90.00
#
_symmetry.space_group_name_H-M   'P 1'
#
loop_
_entity.id
_entity.type
_entity.pdbx_description
1 polymer ?
#
loop_
_entity_poly.entity_id
_entity_poly.type
_entity_poly.pdbx_seq_one_letter_code
_entity_poly.pdbx_strand_id
1 'polypeptide(L)'
;MPQNEGSPHDGAPHEGFEEELGAVLRSTGEGFSVDGRRELVEGGLARGRRRVVRRRLAVTGGALALAAVGIGGVYGGSLLGPTGKATTTGVAAAPKPKPKAQNENGSVDPALRARQAQIPVKDIAAVIQANTPAGQWTFDDLDGKGQAALGIYDDGNGKAAVSVGLYRAAGGDGEAGAGQVECPSRVHVDYDRCATGRLPGGDRLMVIQGYVYPDKREETKSWRAVLLTKDGFLIDASEYNAPAEKGAAISRENPPFTATQLKALVASDDWRPLLKQLPKNPKSDAVQGAPQAPAEPAGDAVRTTLRSLLPKGLQVKDKGGDGEYGFLVVDDGKGESLVEINVQPNMSNVAGDLFGSGDVTVLPDGRRVKVTQETAEKGGSGVVSWTVDTITPEGFRVVVFTRNSGGYREAATRAEPALTVAQLKEIALSLRWQKLPTK
;
A
#
# COMPACT_ATOMS: atom_id res chain seq x y z
N MET A 1 5.49 79.10 -42.17
CA MET A 1 5.05 79.77 -40.93
C MET A 1 3.66 80.32 -41.17
N PRO A 2 2.70 80.25 -40.24
CA PRO A 2 2.77 80.05 -38.78
C PRO A 2 2.18 78.66 -38.37
N GLN A 3 2.09 78.19 -37.12
CA GLN A 3 2.68 78.50 -35.81
C GLN A 3 2.58 77.20 -34.98
N ASN A 4 3.55 77.06 -34.10
CA ASN A 4 3.63 76.07 -33.02
C ASN A 4 2.60 76.40 -31.93
N GLU A 5 2.03 75.38 -31.27
CA GLU A 5 1.83 75.37 -29.81
C GLU A 5 1.51 73.93 -29.35
N GLY A 6 2.21 73.47 -28.31
CA GLY A 6 2.22 72.09 -27.87
C GLY A 6 1.39 71.81 -26.61
N SER A 7 0.84 70.58 -26.59
CA SER A 7 0.56 69.61 -25.49
C SER A 7 -0.19 70.03 -24.22
N PRO A 8 -1.02 69.13 -23.67
CA PRO A 8 -0.50 68.22 -22.64
C PRO A 8 -0.97 66.75 -22.76
N HIS A 9 -0.11 65.84 -22.28
CA HIS A 9 -0.42 64.47 -21.91
C HIS A 9 -1.58 64.39 -20.90
N ASP A 10 -2.50 63.42 -21.06
CA ASP A 10 -2.69 62.32 -20.10
C ASP A 10 -3.85 61.38 -20.49
N GLY A 11 -3.63 60.08 -20.26
CA GLY A 11 -4.68 59.13 -19.88
C GLY A 11 -5.48 58.45 -20.98
N ALA A 12 -5.02 57.29 -21.45
CA ALA A 12 -5.93 56.23 -21.91
C ALA A 12 -5.37 54.87 -21.43
N PRO A 13 -6.07 54.16 -20.50
CA PRO A 13 -5.54 53.01 -19.79
C PRO A 13 -5.79 51.70 -20.54
N HIS A 14 -5.16 50.66 -20.01
CA HIS A 14 -5.12 49.24 -20.37
C HIS A 14 -6.48 48.49 -20.51
N GLU A 15 -7.58 49.15 -20.91
CA GLU A 15 -8.93 48.54 -20.94
C GLU A 15 -9.14 47.56 -22.11
N GLY A 16 -8.55 47.80 -23.28
CA GLY A 16 -8.78 46.96 -24.46
C GLY A 16 -8.16 45.56 -24.39
N PHE A 17 -7.00 45.41 -23.74
CA PHE A 17 -6.29 44.14 -23.69
C PHE A 17 -7.01 43.10 -22.83
N GLU A 18 -7.54 43.50 -21.67
CA GLU A 18 -8.26 42.61 -20.76
C GLU A 18 -9.61 42.16 -21.35
N GLU A 19 -10.31 43.04 -22.07
CA GLU A 19 -11.55 42.69 -22.77
C GLU A 19 -11.30 41.76 -23.97
N GLU A 20 -10.25 42.03 -24.75
CA GLU A 20 -9.86 41.20 -25.88
C GLU A 20 -9.36 39.82 -25.41
N LEU A 21 -8.55 39.78 -24.34
CA LEU A 21 -8.11 38.52 -23.72
C LEU A 21 -9.29 37.75 -23.13
N GLY A 22 -10.22 38.43 -22.46
CA GLY A 22 -11.45 37.84 -21.94
C GLY A 22 -12.35 37.27 -23.04
N ALA A 23 -12.43 37.94 -24.19
CA ALA A 23 -13.17 37.49 -25.36
C ALA A 23 -12.50 36.27 -26.03
N VAL A 24 -11.18 36.27 -26.16
CA VAL A 24 -10.40 35.15 -26.70
C VAL A 24 -10.49 33.92 -25.79
N LEU A 25 -10.45 34.10 -24.47
CA LEU A 25 -10.62 33.00 -23.51
C LEU A 25 -12.03 32.43 -23.52
N ARG A 26 -13.07 33.26 -23.63
CA ARG A 26 -14.46 32.80 -23.81
C ARG A 26 -14.67 32.06 -25.12
N SER A 27 -14.17 32.60 -26.23
CA SER A 27 -14.16 31.94 -27.55
C SER A 27 -13.45 30.58 -27.52
N THR A 28 -12.29 30.52 -26.87
CA THR A 28 -11.54 29.26 -26.71
C THR A 28 -12.29 28.27 -25.81
N GLY A 29 -12.97 28.75 -24.77
CA GLY A 29 -13.82 27.95 -23.89
C GLY A 29 -15.07 27.39 -24.59
N GLU A 30 -15.71 28.19 -25.45
CA GLU A 30 -16.88 27.78 -26.23
C GLU A 30 -16.52 26.83 -27.39
N GLY A 31 -15.26 26.85 -27.85
CA GLY A 31 -14.70 25.89 -28.80
C GLY A 31 -14.47 24.48 -28.23
N PHE A 32 -14.54 24.29 -26.91
CA PHE A 32 -14.57 22.96 -26.29
C PHE A 32 -15.99 22.40 -26.32
N SER A 33 -16.48 21.99 -27.48
CA SER A 33 -17.62 21.08 -27.53
C SER A 33 -17.18 19.71 -26.98
N VAL A 34 -18.00 19.10 -26.12
CA VAL A 34 -17.75 17.76 -25.56
C VAL A 34 -18.11 16.68 -26.60
N ASP A 35 -17.73 16.89 -27.85
CA ASP A 35 -17.85 15.90 -28.91
C ASP A 35 -16.75 14.87 -28.71
N GLY A 36 -17.16 13.66 -28.35
CA GLY A 36 -16.24 12.63 -27.87
C GLY A 36 -16.47 12.22 -26.42
N ARG A 37 -17.56 12.63 -25.76
CA ARG A 37 -17.96 12.09 -24.44
C ARG A 37 -17.93 10.56 -24.43
N ARG A 38 -18.34 9.91 -25.53
CA ARG A 38 -18.26 8.45 -25.69
C ARG A 38 -16.82 7.95 -25.79
N GLU A 39 -15.96 8.60 -26.55
CA GLU A 39 -14.55 8.23 -26.72
C GLU A 39 -13.69 8.52 -25.48
N LEU A 40 -14.04 9.56 -24.71
CA LEU A 40 -13.44 9.88 -23.42
C LEU A 40 -13.90 8.90 -22.33
N VAL A 41 -15.18 8.50 -22.36
CA VAL A 41 -15.72 7.45 -21.47
C VAL A 41 -15.14 6.09 -21.85
N GLU A 42 -15.08 5.73 -23.13
CA GLU A 42 -14.48 4.48 -23.62
C GLU A 42 -12.97 4.45 -23.36
N GLY A 43 -12.26 5.56 -23.61
CA GLY A 43 -10.85 5.72 -23.29
C GLY A 43 -10.61 5.69 -21.78
N GLY A 44 -11.51 6.28 -20.98
CA GLY A 44 -11.52 6.22 -19.52
C GLY A 44 -11.77 4.81 -18.99
N LEU A 45 -12.73 4.08 -19.57
CA LEU A 45 -13.04 2.69 -19.27
C LEU A 45 -11.91 1.76 -19.71
N ALA A 46 -11.29 1.99 -20.86
CA ALA A 46 -10.15 1.21 -21.34
C ALA A 46 -8.91 1.46 -20.47
N ARG A 47 -8.64 2.70 -20.07
CA ARG A 47 -7.58 3.03 -19.11
C ARG A 47 -7.87 2.48 -17.71
N GLY A 48 -9.12 2.56 -17.26
CA GLY A 48 -9.59 1.99 -16.00
C GLY A 48 -9.45 0.47 -15.97
N ARG A 49 -9.93 -0.21 -17.02
CA ARG A 49 -9.75 -1.65 -17.23
C ARG A 49 -8.28 -2.01 -17.29
N ARG A 50 -7.44 -1.29 -18.05
CA ARG A 50 -5.98 -1.52 -18.07
C ARG A 50 -5.34 -1.32 -16.69
N ARG A 51 -5.82 -0.37 -15.88
CA ARG A 51 -5.30 -0.13 -14.53
C ARG A 51 -5.73 -1.24 -13.56
N VAL A 52 -6.97 -1.72 -13.66
CA VAL A 52 -7.47 -2.88 -12.91
C VAL A 52 -6.77 -4.16 -13.36
N VAL A 53 -6.59 -4.35 -14.66
CA VAL A 53 -5.82 -5.44 -15.27
C VAL A 53 -4.37 -5.41 -14.77
N ARG A 54 -3.68 -4.26 -14.75
CA ARG A 54 -2.33 -4.15 -14.17
C ARG A 54 -2.28 -4.42 -12.66
N ARG A 55 -3.34 -4.09 -11.91
CA ARG A 55 -3.47 -4.47 -10.49
C ARG A 55 -3.70 -5.98 -10.30
N ARG A 56 -4.42 -6.63 -11.22
CA ARG A 56 -4.79 -8.05 -11.16
C ARG A 56 -3.78 -9.00 -11.84
N LEU A 57 -2.97 -8.49 -12.78
CA LEU A 57 -1.89 -9.20 -13.48
C LEU A 57 -0.56 -9.23 -12.71
N ALA A 58 -0.48 -8.60 -11.53
CA ALA A 58 0.74 -8.62 -10.72
C ALA A 58 1.05 -10.02 -10.11
N VAL A 59 0.31 -11.06 -10.52
CA VAL A 59 0.28 -12.40 -9.90
C VAL A 59 0.47 -13.51 -10.95
N THR A 60 1.49 -13.40 -11.80
CA THR A 60 1.84 -14.46 -12.78
C THR A 60 3.14 -15.22 -12.49
N GLY A 61 3.78 -14.94 -11.37
CA GLY A 61 4.96 -15.67 -10.89
C GLY A 61 5.37 -15.02 -9.58
N GLY A 62 5.43 -15.79 -8.50
CA GLY A 62 5.53 -15.31 -7.13
C GLY A 62 6.64 -14.26 -6.94
N ALA A 63 6.21 -13.02 -6.69
CA ALA A 63 6.95 -11.91 -6.06
C ALA A 63 6.21 -10.55 -6.19
N LEU A 64 5.15 -10.43 -7.01
CA LEU A 64 4.55 -9.12 -7.32
C LEU A 64 3.09 -8.92 -6.88
N ALA A 65 2.51 -9.79 -6.04
CA ALA A 65 1.19 -9.53 -5.45
C ALA A 65 1.22 -8.52 -4.27
N LEU A 66 2.37 -7.91 -3.95
CA LEU A 66 2.49 -6.85 -2.93
C LEU A 66 3.34 -5.64 -3.39
N ALA A 67 3.54 -5.42 -4.70
CA ALA A 67 4.20 -4.20 -5.19
C ALA A 67 3.25 -3.10 -5.65
N ALA A 68 1.93 -3.32 -5.60
CA ALA A 68 0.91 -2.27 -5.68
C ALA A 68 0.40 -1.84 -4.29
N VAL A 69 1.17 -2.15 -3.26
CA VAL A 69 1.13 -1.51 -1.95
C VAL A 69 2.45 -0.75 -1.81
N GLY A 70 2.62 0.28 -2.64
CA GLY A 70 3.52 1.38 -2.29
C GLY A 70 2.89 2.14 -1.13
N ILE A 71 3.00 1.57 0.08
CA ILE A 71 2.32 2.06 1.28
C ILE A 71 3.30 1.88 2.44
N GLY A 72 4.30 2.78 2.48
CA GLY A 72 5.30 3.07 3.53
C GLY A 72 6.11 1.96 4.23
N GLY A 73 5.76 0.69 4.06
CA GLY A 73 5.91 -0.30 5.12
C GLY A 73 4.51 -0.83 5.41
N VAL A 74 4.21 -2.01 4.87
CA VAL A 74 2.87 -2.55 4.61
C VAL A 74 2.10 -2.91 5.88
N TYR A 75 1.78 -1.97 6.77
CA TYR A 75 0.80 -2.14 7.85
C TYR A 75 0.09 -0.84 8.24
N GLY A 76 0.06 0.18 7.36
CA GLY A 76 -0.54 1.48 7.66
C GLY A 76 -0.54 2.41 6.47
N GLY A 77 -1.72 2.79 5.98
CA GLY A 77 -1.90 3.74 4.89
C GLY A 77 -1.35 5.13 5.22
N SER A 78 -0.05 5.37 5.04
CA SER A 78 0.48 6.74 4.97
C SER A 78 0.19 7.31 3.57
N LEU A 79 -1.01 7.86 3.42
CA LEU A 79 -1.28 8.88 2.42
C LEU A 79 -0.71 10.20 2.98
N LEU A 80 0.28 10.75 2.26
CA LEU A 80 0.96 12.06 2.40
C LEU A 80 2.38 11.99 3.00
N GLY A 81 3.37 12.06 2.11
CA GLY A 81 4.70 12.62 2.42
C GLY A 81 4.99 13.77 1.45
N PRO A 82 5.37 14.98 1.90
CA PRO A 82 5.85 16.04 1.02
C PRO A 82 7.37 15.92 0.77
N THR A 83 7.70 15.91 -0.51
CA THR A 83 8.91 16.45 -1.18
C THR A 83 10.24 16.55 -0.40
N GLY A 84 11.21 15.70 -0.76
CA GLY A 84 12.64 15.97 -0.61
C GLY A 84 13.32 16.01 -1.99
N LYS A 85 13.88 17.17 -2.37
CA LYS A 85 14.77 17.29 -3.55
C LYS A 85 16.10 16.61 -3.26
N ALA A 86 16.43 15.56 -4.01
CA ALA A 86 17.78 14.99 -4.03
C ALA A 86 18.50 15.42 -5.33
N THR A 87 19.49 16.28 -5.20
CA THR A 87 20.50 16.57 -6.23
C THR A 87 21.69 15.65 -6.03
N THR A 88 21.92 14.70 -6.94
CA THR A 88 23.25 14.12 -7.19
C THR A 88 23.42 13.72 -8.65
N THR A 89 24.62 14.00 -9.15
CA THR A 89 25.12 13.96 -10.53
C THR A 89 25.81 12.64 -10.92
N GLY A 90 25.67 12.24 -12.19
CA GLY A 90 26.57 11.34 -12.97
C GLY A 90 26.24 9.83 -12.93
N VAL A 91 26.27 9.03 -14.01
CA VAL A 91 26.88 9.17 -15.35
C VAL A 91 26.12 8.30 -16.38
N ALA A 92 25.43 8.92 -17.35
CA ALA A 92 25.15 8.49 -18.72
C ALA A 92 24.08 9.43 -19.29
N ALA A 93 24.42 10.19 -20.34
CA ALA A 93 23.61 11.30 -20.84
C ALA A 93 22.24 10.87 -21.41
N ALA A 94 21.17 11.43 -20.86
CA ALA A 94 19.82 11.39 -21.43
C ALA A 94 19.55 12.66 -22.28
N PRO A 95 18.68 12.61 -23.31
CA PRO A 95 18.45 13.74 -24.20
C PRO A 95 17.90 14.96 -23.45
N LYS A 96 18.39 16.15 -23.84
CA LYS A 96 18.04 17.46 -23.25
C LYS A 96 16.51 17.62 -23.08
N PRO A 97 15.99 17.89 -21.87
CA PRO A 97 14.58 18.22 -21.69
C PRO A 97 14.31 19.65 -22.18
N LYS A 98 13.36 19.77 -23.12
CA LYS A 98 12.67 21.03 -23.41
C LYS A 98 11.89 21.47 -22.15
N PRO A 99 11.77 22.78 -21.88
CA PRO A 99 11.04 23.27 -20.70
C PRO A 99 9.57 22.89 -20.85
N LYS A 100 9.08 21.99 -20.00
CA LYS A 100 7.65 21.72 -19.85
C LYS A 100 7.17 22.37 -18.57
N ALA A 101 6.14 23.18 -18.77
CA ALA A 101 5.27 23.86 -17.83
C ALA A 101 5.32 23.33 -16.39
N GLN A 102 5.60 24.26 -15.47
CA GLN A 102 5.20 24.16 -14.08
C GLN A 102 3.67 23.92 -14.05
N ASN A 103 3.26 22.76 -13.56
CA ASN A 103 1.89 22.60 -13.08
C ASN A 103 1.84 23.21 -11.68
N GLU A 104 1.49 24.48 -11.61
CA GLU A 104 0.91 25.09 -10.43
C GLU A 104 -0.44 24.41 -10.17
N ASN A 105 -0.43 23.37 -9.34
CA ASN A 105 -1.49 22.96 -8.41
C ASN A 105 -1.29 21.49 -8.04
N GLY A 106 -0.64 21.25 -6.91
CA GLY A 106 -0.80 20.03 -6.13
C GLY A 106 -2.19 20.02 -5.47
N SER A 107 -3.25 20.00 -6.27
CA SER A 107 -4.61 19.88 -5.75
C SER A 107 -4.91 18.40 -5.48
N VAL A 108 -4.73 18.00 -4.22
CA VAL A 108 -5.51 16.90 -3.64
C VAL A 108 -6.98 17.21 -3.91
N ASP A 109 -7.71 16.22 -4.43
CA ASP A 109 -9.16 16.32 -4.70
C ASP A 109 -9.86 17.03 -3.53
N PRO A 110 -10.58 18.15 -3.76
CA PRO A 110 -11.29 18.89 -2.73
C PRO A 110 -12.21 18.00 -1.87
N ALA A 111 -12.78 16.94 -2.44
CA ALA A 111 -13.62 15.99 -1.72
C ALA A 111 -12.84 15.06 -0.78
N LEU A 112 -11.57 14.79 -1.08
CA LEU A 112 -10.64 14.06 -0.19
C LEU A 112 -10.10 14.97 0.91
N ARG A 113 -9.81 16.24 0.61
CA ARG A 113 -9.46 17.25 1.64
C ARG A 113 -10.59 17.52 2.62
N ALA A 114 -11.83 17.58 2.14
CA ALA A 114 -13.03 17.74 2.97
C ALA A 114 -13.30 16.55 3.92
N ARG A 115 -12.67 15.40 3.69
CA ARG A 115 -12.79 14.18 4.53
C ARG A 115 -11.65 14.01 5.52
N GLN A 116 -10.59 14.81 5.43
CA GLN A 116 -9.48 14.78 6.37
C GLN A 116 -9.75 15.78 7.50
N ALA A 117 -9.65 15.32 8.75
CA ALA A 117 -9.79 16.19 9.90
C ALA A 117 -8.73 17.29 9.87
N GLN A 118 -9.13 18.49 10.26
CA GLN A 118 -8.28 19.67 10.25
C GLN A 118 -7.76 19.94 11.67
N ILE A 119 -7.02 18.98 12.23
CA ILE A 119 -6.46 19.09 13.57
C ILE A 119 -5.20 19.98 13.47
N PRO A 120 -5.04 21.01 14.30
CA PRO A 120 -3.81 21.81 14.30
C PRO A 120 -2.59 20.92 14.54
N VAL A 121 -1.57 21.01 13.67
CA VAL A 121 -0.37 20.16 13.78
C VAL A 121 0.36 20.40 15.10
N LYS A 122 0.40 21.65 15.57
CA LYS A 122 0.93 21.99 16.91
C LYS A 122 0.27 21.23 18.07
N ASP A 123 -1.00 20.87 17.96
CA ASP A 123 -1.70 20.13 19.03
C ASP A 123 -1.26 18.66 19.03
N ILE A 124 -1.07 18.06 17.85
CA ILE A 124 -0.49 16.71 17.71
C ILE A 124 0.96 16.72 18.23
N ALA A 125 1.76 17.72 17.83
CA ALA A 125 3.14 17.88 18.26
C ALA A 125 3.26 18.03 19.79
N ALA A 126 2.36 18.77 20.42
CA ALA A 126 2.33 18.93 21.87
C ALA A 126 2.10 17.59 22.59
N VAL A 127 1.20 16.74 22.09
CA VAL A 127 0.98 15.39 22.65
C VAL A 127 2.23 14.51 22.48
N ILE A 128 2.89 14.57 21.32
CA ILE A 128 4.16 13.86 21.09
C ILE A 128 5.20 14.30 22.13
N GLN A 129 5.44 15.60 22.28
CA GLN A 129 6.42 16.13 23.23
C GLN A 129 6.12 15.75 24.68
N ALA A 130 4.85 15.83 25.09
CA ALA A 130 4.44 15.50 26.45
C ALA A 130 4.58 14.01 26.80
N ASN A 131 4.51 13.13 25.79
CA ASN A 131 4.49 11.67 25.96
C ASN A 131 5.76 10.99 25.42
N THR A 132 6.84 11.75 25.22
CA THR A 132 8.15 11.22 24.82
C THR A 132 9.25 11.61 25.82
N PRO A 133 10.38 10.89 25.85
CA PRO A 133 11.52 11.26 26.69
C PRO A 133 12.05 12.67 26.38
N ALA A 134 12.71 13.28 27.37
CA ALA A 134 13.29 14.61 27.22
C ALA A 134 14.27 14.67 26.04
N GLY A 135 14.14 15.69 25.20
CA GLY A 135 15.00 15.95 24.05
C GLY A 135 14.54 17.20 23.30
N GLN A 136 15.33 17.62 22.32
CA GLN A 136 15.00 18.74 21.45
C GLN A 136 14.13 18.26 20.29
N TRP A 137 13.15 19.08 19.95
CA TRP A 137 12.21 18.81 18.86
C TRP A 137 12.21 19.93 17.84
N THR A 138 12.17 19.56 16.57
CA THR A 138 11.84 20.47 15.46
C THR A 138 10.73 19.82 14.66
N PHE A 139 9.53 20.39 14.69
CA PHE A 139 8.37 19.88 13.96
C PHE A 139 8.20 20.60 12.63
N ASP A 140 7.75 19.87 11.63
CA ASP A 140 7.34 20.42 10.34
C ASP A 140 5.91 21.00 10.43
N ASP A 141 5.66 22.10 9.74
CA ASP A 141 4.32 22.66 9.49
C ASP A 141 3.46 22.87 10.76
N LEU A 142 4.03 23.40 11.84
CA LEU A 142 3.32 23.63 13.11
C LEU A 142 2.07 24.53 12.99
N ASP A 143 2.09 25.47 12.04
CA ASP A 143 0.95 26.35 11.75
C ASP A 143 -0.11 25.69 10.84
N GLY A 144 0.21 24.51 10.30
CA GLY A 144 -0.65 23.72 9.45
C GLY A 144 -1.75 22.98 10.20
N LYS A 145 -2.57 22.28 9.40
CA LYS A 145 -3.65 21.43 9.88
C LYS A 145 -3.62 20.09 9.16
N GLY A 146 -3.86 19.01 9.88
CA GLY A 146 -3.87 17.67 9.34
C GLY A 146 -4.22 16.62 10.38
N GLN A 147 -3.86 15.38 10.11
CA GLN A 147 -4.09 14.23 10.99
C GLN A 147 -2.77 13.58 11.44
N ALA A 148 -1.64 14.19 11.11
CA ALA A 148 -0.32 13.68 11.46
C ALA A 148 0.64 14.83 11.77
N ALA A 149 1.67 14.53 12.54
CA ALA A 149 2.82 15.40 12.74
C ALA A 149 4.10 14.59 12.48
N LEU A 150 5.10 15.27 11.89
CA LEU A 150 6.46 14.78 11.71
C LEU A 150 7.40 15.73 12.45
N GLY A 151 8.31 15.18 13.24
CA GLY A 151 9.31 15.95 13.96
C GLY A 151 10.66 15.27 13.95
N ILE A 152 11.71 16.09 14.00
CA ILE A 152 13.07 15.65 14.24
C ILE A 152 13.35 15.77 15.73
N TYR A 153 13.66 14.64 16.35
CA TYR A 153 14.03 14.49 17.74
C TYR A 153 15.54 14.37 17.90
N ASP A 154 16.10 15.04 18.91
CA ASP A 154 17.51 14.90 19.29
C ASP A 154 17.66 14.97 20.82
N ASP A 155 18.05 13.84 21.41
CA ASP A 155 18.39 13.71 22.84
C ASP A 155 19.90 13.90 23.11
N GLY A 156 20.67 14.32 22.09
CA GLY A 156 22.13 14.42 22.13
C GLY A 156 22.86 13.21 21.54
N ASN A 157 22.16 12.13 21.20
CA ASN A 157 22.73 10.93 20.57
C ASN A 157 22.52 10.89 19.04
N GLY A 158 22.10 12.00 18.41
CA GLY A 158 21.96 12.14 16.95
C GLY A 158 20.51 12.27 16.48
N LYS A 159 20.24 12.93 15.36
CA LYS A 159 18.86 13.29 14.97
C LYS A 159 18.03 12.11 14.46
N ALA A 160 16.80 11.97 14.92
CA ALA A 160 15.86 10.94 14.48
C ALA A 160 14.55 11.55 14.01
N ALA A 161 14.02 11.11 12.86
CA ALA A 161 12.66 11.44 12.46
C ALA A 161 11.65 10.58 13.23
N VAL A 162 10.63 11.21 13.77
CA VAL A 162 9.50 10.58 14.45
C VAL A 162 8.21 11.16 13.88
N SER A 163 7.26 10.31 13.54
CA SER A 163 5.93 10.71 13.11
C SER A 163 4.84 10.03 13.94
N VAL A 164 3.72 10.74 14.11
CA VAL A 164 2.47 10.15 14.63
C VAL A 164 1.32 10.55 13.73
N GLY A 165 0.51 9.57 13.34
CA GLY A 165 -0.73 9.74 12.57
C GLY A 165 -1.96 9.26 13.33
N LEU A 166 -3.08 9.95 13.12
CA LEU A 166 -4.37 9.72 13.76
C LEU A 166 -5.44 9.39 12.72
N TYR A 167 -6.03 8.20 12.80
CA TYR A 167 -6.96 7.71 11.78
C TYR A 167 -8.21 7.06 12.39
N ARG A 168 -9.23 6.89 11.55
CA ARG A 168 -10.39 6.06 11.87
C ARG A 168 -10.30 4.75 11.08
N ALA A 169 -10.48 3.63 11.76
CA ALA A 169 -10.55 2.31 11.15
C ALA A 169 -11.71 2.23 10.13
N ALA A 170 -11.48 1.52 9.02
CA ALA A 170 -12.38 1.48 7.86
C ALA A 170 -13.61 0.59 8.10
N GLY A 171 -14.81 1.17 8.24
CA GLY A 171 -16.04 0.42 8.58
C GLY A 171 -16.72 0.91 9.86
N GLY A 172 -16.01 1.69 10.68
CA GLY A 172 -16.60 2.46 11.77
C GLY A 172 -16.69 1.72 13.11
N ASP A 173 -16.54 0.39 13.13
CA ASP A 173 -16.47 -0.45 14.32
C ASP A 173 -15.02 -0.68 14.78
N GLY A 174 -14.83 -1.22 16.00
CA GLY A 174 -13.51 -1.47 16.57
C GLY A 174 -12.73 -2.61 15.92
N GLU A 175 -13.36 -3.37 15.01
CA GLU A 175 -12.74 -4.51 14.32
C GLU A 175 -12.21 -4.16 12.92
N ALA A 176 -12.74 -3.11 12.30
CA ALA A 176 -12.35 -2.50 11.02
C ALA A 176 -10.87 -2.09 10.83
N GLY A 177 -9.99 -2.41 11.77
CA GLY A 177 -8.55 -2.15 11.71
C GLY A 177 -7.72 -3.27 12.32
N ALA A 178 -8.31 -4.42 12.64
CA ALA A 178 -7.65 -5.50 13.38
C ALA A 178 -6.31 -5.91 12.74
N GLY A 179 -6.27 -6.04 11.41
CA GLY A 179 -5.04 -6.39 10.69
C GLY A 179 -3.91 -5.36 10.81
N GLN A 180 -4.17 -4.12 11.23
CA GLN A 180 -3.14 -3.09 11.44
C GLN A 180 -2.40 -3.23 12.78
N VAL A 181 -2.92 -4.06 13.67
CA VAL A 181 -2.36 -4.33 15.01
C VAL A 181 -1.97 -5.81 15.17
N GLU A 182 -1.74 -6.50 14.06
CA GLU A 182 -1.20 -7.85 14.01
C GLU A 182 0.22 -7.83 13.45
N CYS A 183 1.08 -8.70 13.99
CA CYS A 183 2.42 -8.86 13.45
C CYS A 183 2.36 -9.42 12.02
N PRO A 184 3.19 -8.89 11.10
CA PRO A 184 3.38 -9.53 9.79
C PRO A 184 3.77 -10.99 9.92
N SER A 185 3.38 -11.78 8.92
CA SER A 185 4.07 -13.04 8.69
C SER A 185 5.49 -12.76 8.19
N ARG A 186 6.45 -13.50 8.77
CA ARG A 186 7.86 -13.47 8.37
C ARG A 186 8.08 -14.02 6.95
N VAL A 187 7.09 -14.73 6.40
CA VAL A 187 7.10 -15.14 5.00
C VAL A 187 7.27 -13.93 4.07
N HIS A 188 6.61 -12.81 4.37
CA HIS A 188 6.57 -11.62 3.51
C HIS A 188 7.41 -10.46 4.01
N VAL A 189 7.56 -10.31 5.33
CA VAL A 189 8.23 -9.16 5.94
C VAL A 189 9.17 -9.66 7.03
N ASP A 190 10.47 -9.46 6.81
CA ASP A 190 11.45 -9.66 7.86
C ASP A 190 11.38 -8.50 8.86
N TYR A 191 11.50 -8.85 10.14
CA TYR A 191 11.58 -7.90 11.24
C TYR A 191 12.46 -8.46 12.35
N ASP A 192 13.08 -7.57 13.12
CA ASP A 192 13.91 -7.96 14.24
C ASP A 192 13.02 -8.45 15.39
N ARG A 193 11.99 -7.67 15.75
CA ARG A 193 11.02 -8.00 16.81
C ARG A 193 9.62 -7.51 16.46
N CYS A 194 8.61 -8.28 16.82
CA CYS A 194 7.22 -7.82 16.77
C CYS A 194 6.46 -8.41 17.95
N ALA A 195 5.65 -7.59 18.60
CA ALA A 195 4.78 -8.02 19.70
C ALA A 195 3.41 -7.37 19.54
N THR A 196 2.37 -8.17 19.76
CA THR A 196 0.99 -7.69 19.86
C THR A 196 0.50 -7.80 21.31
N GLY A 197 -0.56 -7.07 21.64
CA GLY A 197 -1.17 -7.16 22.96
C GLY A 197 -2.52 -6.46 23.05
N ARG A 198 -3.24 -6.73 24.12
CA ARG A 198 -4.49 -6.04 24.48
C ARG A 198 -4.29 -5.24 25.76
N LEU A 199 -4.67 -3.97 25.75
CA LEU A 199 -4.61 -3.09 26.91
C LEU A 199 -5.85 -3.26 27.80
N PRO A 200 -5.75 -2.92 29.10
CA PRO A 200 -6.94 -2.75 29.95
C PRO A 200 -7.92 -1.79 29.28
N GLY A 201 -9.15 -2.24 29.03
CA GLY A 201 -10.16 -1.47 28.28
C GLY A 201 -10.47 -2.00 26.87
N GLY A 202 -9.67 -2.97 26.37
CA GLY A 202 -9.98 -3.72 25.14
C GLY A 202 -9.25 -3.23 23.90
N ASP A 203 -8.53 -2.11 23.98
CA ASP A 203 -7.69 -1.60 22.90
C ASP A 203 -6.59 -2.60 22.53
N ARG A 204 -6.24 -2.69 21.25
CA ARG A 204 -5.23 -3.61 20.72
C ARG A 204 -4.00 -2.84 20.26
N LEU A 205 -2.83 -3.42 20.45
CA LEU A 205 -1.55 -2.79 20.18
C LEU A 205 -0.66 -3.74 19.39
N MET A 206 0.10 -3.19 18.43
CA MET A 206 1.29 -3.81 17.87
C MET A 206 2.50 -2.90 18.10
N VAL A 207 3.66 -3.48 18.42
CA VAL A 207 4.96 -2.82 18.31
C VAL A 207 5.87 -3.69 17.44
N ILE A 208 6.43 -3.11 16.38
CA ILE A 208 7.32 -3.78 15.45
C ILE A 208 8.63 -3.00 15.31
N GLN A 209 9.74 -3.73 15.27
CA GLN A 209 11.09 -3.21 15.13
C GLN A 209 11.77 -3.92 13.95
N GLY A 210 12.31 -3.13 13.03
CA GLY A 210 13.08 -3.64 11.90
C GLY A 210 13.66 -2.51 11.08
N TYR A 211 13.54 -2.64 9.76
CA TYR A 211 14.19 -1.78 8.77
C TYR A 211 13.18 -1.20 7.80
N VAL A 212 13.46 0.00 7.28
CA VAL A 212 12.70 0.62 6.19
C VAL A 212 12.62 -0.34 4.99
N TYR A 213 13.75 -0.98 4.69
CA TYR A 213 13.81 -2.07 3.73
C TYR A 213 14.10 -3.38 4.45
N PRO A 214 13.12 -4.30 4.54
CA PRO A 214 13.31 -5.59 5.20
C PRO A 214 14.45 -6.45 4.63
N ASP A 215 14.84 -6.22 3.37
CA ASP A 215 15.99 -6.86 2.74
C ASP A 215 17.35 -6.25 3.14
N LYS A 216 17.35 -5.26 4.04
CA LYS A 216 18.52 -4.53 4.55
C LYS A 216 19.45 -3.99 3.45
N ARG A 217 18.91 -3.69 2.27
CA ARG A 217 19.70 -2.99 1.23
C ARG A 217 20.11 -1.58 1.66
N GLU A 218 19.42 -1.02 2.66
CA GLU A 218 19.86 0.13 3.44
C GLU A 218 19.68 -0.19 4.92
N GLU A 219 20.58 0.33 5.76
CA GLU A 219 20.63 0.07 7.20
C GLU A 219 19.70 0.99 8.03
N THR A 220 18.86 1.77 7.36
CA THR A 220 17.89 2.65 8.05
C THR A 220 16.85 1.80 8.75
N LYS A 221 16.85 1.87 10.09
CA LYS A 221 15.90 1.18 10.95
C LYS A 221 14.58 1.95 10.97
N SER A 222 13.48 1.21 11.07
CA SER A 222 12.13 1.74 11.27
C SER A 222 11.46 0.96 12.40
N TRP A 223 11.17 1.65 13.49
CA TRP A 223 10.41 1.09 14.61
C TRP A 223 9.06 1.77 14.67
N ARG A 224 8.02 1.00 14.99
CA ARG A 224 6.63 1.45 14.86
C ARG A 224 5.75 0.84 15.95
N ALA A 225 4.83 1.64 16.47
CA ALA A 225 3.74 1.18 17.33
C ALA A 225 2.40 1.65 16.79
N VAL A 226 1.40 0.76 16.83
CA VAL A 226 0.05 1.04 16.36
C VAL A 226 -0.93 0.63 17.45
N LEU A 227 -1.77 1.56 17.90
CA LEU A 227 -2.89 1.27 18.78
C LEU A 227 -4.20 1.34 17.98
N LEU A 228 -5.02 0.29 18.07
CA LEU A 228 -6.41 0.27 17.65
C LEU A 228 -7.29 0.34 18.89
N THR A 229 -7.99 1.46 19.03
CA THR A 229 -8.94 1.66 20.12
C THR A 229 -10.24 0.90 19.85
N LYS A 230 -10.94 0.50 20.91
CA LYS A 230 -12.27 -0.13 20.82
C LYS A 230 -13.31 0.73 20.06
N ASP A 231 -13.10 2.05 20.02
CA ASP A 231 -13.97 3.02 19.37
C ASP A 231 -13.67 3.16 17.86
N GLY A 232 -12.71 2.38 17.35
CA GLY A 232 -12.34 2.30 15.94
C GLY A 232 -11.40 3.42 15.50
N PHE A 233 -10.53 3.92 16.40
CA PHE A 233 -9.45 4.84 16.05
C PHE A 233 -8.10 4.15 16.03
N LEU A 234 -7.23 4.58 15.13
CA LEU A 234 -5.84 4.16 15.02
C LEU A 234 -4.93 5.32 15.41
N ILE A 235 -3.98 5.04 16.31
CA ILE A 235 -2.83 5.90 16.60
C ILE A 235 -1.59 5.16 16.10
N ASP A 236 -0.87 5.76 15.16
CA ASP A 236 0.27 5.13 14.47
C ASP A 236 1.51 5.99 14.66
N ALA A 237 2.46 5.51 15.46
CA ALA A 237 3.73 6.17 15.71
C ALA A 237 4.87 5.40 15.03
N SER A 238 5.70 6.10 14.26
CA SER A 238 6.90 5.54 13.62
C SER A 238 8.12 6.39 13.90
N GLU A 239 9.28 5.76 13.98
CA GLU A 239 10.56 6.41 14.21
C GLU A 239 11.69 5.74 13.42
N TYR A 240 12.74 6.53 13.14
CA TYR A 240 13.91 6.10 12.39
C TYR A 240 15.20 6.36 13.17
N ASN A 241 16.26 5.64 12.84
CA ASN A 241 17.62 5.91 13.35
C ASN A 241 18.37 7.01 12.55
N ALA A 242 17.62 7.77 11.75
CA ALA A 242 18.10 8.81 10.86
C ALA A 242 17.09 9.98 10.87
N PRO A 243 17.49 11.20 10.45
CA PRO A 243 16.58 12.36 10.43
C PRO A 243 15.55 12.31 9.28
N ALA A 244 15.52 11.25 8.48
CA ALA A 244 14.48 10.99 7.49
C ALA A 244 14.39 9.48 7.20
N GLU A 245 13.24 9.01 6.70
CA GLU A 245 13.04 7.62 6.26
C GLU A 245 14.04 7.21 5.17
N LYS A 246 14.35 8.12 4.23
CA LYS A 246 15.21 7.86 3.06
C LYS A 246 16.12 9.03 2.77
N GLY A 247 17.27 8.72 2.17
CA GLY A 247 18.20 9.72 1.61
C GLY A 247 18.97 10.54 2.65
N ALA A 248 18.67 10.40 3.95
CA ALA A 248 19.47 10.95 5.02
C ALA A 248 20.50 9.93 5.52
N ALA A 249 21.66 10.43 5.95
CA ALA A 249 22.64 9.59 6.63
C ALA A 249 22.10 9.12 7.99
N ILE A 250 22.40 7.87 8.34
CA ILE A 250 22.14 7.32 9.66
C ILE A 250 22.91 8.13 10.70
N SER A 251 22.22 8.57 11.75
CA SER A 251 22.76 9.46 12.78
C SER A 251 22.96 8.75 14.13
N ARG A 252 22.31 7.60 14.33
CA ARG A 252 22.36 6.79 15.55
C ARG A 252 22.17 5.31 15.24
N GLU A 253 22.56 4.43 16.16
CA GLU A 253 22.50 2.98 15.93
C GLU A 253 21.04 2.46 15.88
N ASN A 254 20.20 2.93 16.79
CA ASN A 254 18.79 2.54 16.92
C ASN A 254 17.90 3.78 16.94
N PRO A 255 16.62 3.68 16.53
CA PRO A 255 15.64 4.74 16.79
C PRO A 255 15.57 5.13 18.28
N PRO A 256 15.20 6.37 18.60
CA PRO A 256 15.36 6.95 19.93
C PRO A 256 14.52 6.29 21.02
N PHE A 257 13.34 5.75 20.71
CA PHE A 257 12.42 5.25 21.71
C PHE A 257 12.47 3.73 21.86
N THR A 258 12.42 3.26 23.10
CA THR A 258 12.23 1.84 23.39
C THR A 258 10.82 1.40 23.01
N ALA A 259 10.62 0.09 22.80
CA ALA A 259 9.28 -0.48 22.57
C ALA A 259 8.27 -0.10 23.68
N THR A 260 8.72 0.01 24.93
CA THR A 260 7.89 0.47 26.06
C THR A 260 7.50 1.94 25.93
N GLN A 261 8.41 2.80 25.48
CA GLN A 261 8.13 4.23 25.26
C GLN A 261 7.21 4.44 24.05
N LEU A 262 7.41 3.72 22.94
CA LEU A 262 6.48 3.75 21.80
C LEU A 262 5.08 3.30 22.21
N LYS A 263 4.98 2.22 23.00
CA LYS A 263 3.72 1.76 23.57
C LYS A 263 3.05 2.84 24.43
N ALA A 264 3.81 3.50 25.31
CA ALA A 264 3.27 4.56 26.16
C ALA A 264 2.78 5.75 25.34
N LEU A 265 3.53 6.15 24.30
CA LEU A 265 3.15 7.22 23.38
C LEU A 265 1.81 6.94 22.73
N VAL A 266 1.63 5.79 22.07
CA VAL A 266 0.37 5.50 21.35
C VAL A 266 -0.81 5.20 22.28
N ALA A 267 -0.54 4.79 23.53
CA ALA A 267 -1.55 4.49 24.54
C ALA A 267 -1.95 5.70 25.41
N SER A 268 -1.36 6.88 25.18
CA SER A 268 -1.66 8.05 25.99
C SER A 268 -3.11 8.52 25.85
N ASP A 269 -3.74 8.84 26.99
CA ASP A 269 -5.09 9.42 27.03
C ASP A 269 -5.14 10.83 26.42
N ASP A 270 -3.99 11.49 26.26
CA ASP A 270 -3.86 12.83 25.67
C ASP A 270 -4.26 12.85 24.18
N TRP A 271 -4.32 11.70 23.51
CA TRP A 271 -4.84 11.60 22.15
C TRP A 271 -6.36 11.78 22.05
N ARG A 272 -7.11 11.51 23.13
CA ARG A 272 -8.59 11.46 23.10
C ARG A 272 -9.25 12.74 22.60
N PRO A 273 -8.83 13.97 22.98
CA PRO A 273 -9.40 15.20 22.45
C PRO A 273 -9.20 15.35 20.94
N LEU A 274 -8.06 14.92 20.41
CA LEU A 274 -7.73 15.01 18.99
C LEU A 274 -8.49 13.95 18.17
N LEU A 275 -8.61 12.72 18.70
CA LEU A 275 -9.37 11.64 18.06
C LEU A 275 -10.85 11.98 17.87
N LYS A 276 -11.45 12.74 18.80
CA LYS A 276 -12.85 13.21 18.69
C LYS A 276 -13.09 14.14 17.49
N GLN A 277 -12.04 14.76 16.96
CA GLN A 277 -12.13 15.64 15.79
C GLN A 277 -12.12 14.85 14.48
N LEU A 278 -11.74 13.56 14.51
CA LEU A 278 -11.76 12.71 13.33
C LEU A 278 -13.23 12.48 12.91
N PRO A 279 -13.61 12.86 11.68
CA PRO A 279 -14.98 12.69 11.23
C PRO A 279 -15.33 11.20 11.26
N LYS A 280 -16.57 10.89 11.68
CA LYS A 280 -17.10 9.55 11.45
C LYS A 280 -17.09 9.32 9.95
N ASN A 281 -16.59 8.16 9.52
CA ASN A 281 -16.81 7.73 8.14
C ASN A 281 -18.32 7.80 7.92
N PRO A 282 -18.81 8.53 6.90
CA PRO A 282 -20.22 8.46 6.58
C PRO A 282 -20.53 6.97 6.43
N LYS A 283 -21.60 6.51 7.09
CA LYS A 283 -22.15 5.22 6.72
C LYS A 283 -22.27 5.28 5.21
N SER A 284 -21.65 4.33 4.51
CA SER A 284 -21.96 4.20 3.10
C SER A 284 -23.46 3.90 3.09
N ASP A 285 -24.28 4.93 2.91
CA ASP A 285 -25.55 4.74 2.23
C ASP A 285 -25.09 4.10 0.93
N ALA A 286 -25.30 2.78 0.84
CA ALA A 286 -25.01 2.04 -0.36
C ALA A 286 -25.62 2.90 -1.47
N VAL A 287 -24.78 3.45 -2.35
CA VAL A 287 -25.27 4.17 -3.52
C VAL A 287 -26.15 3.15 -4.22
N GLN A 288 -27.47 3.29 -4.07
CA GLN A 288 -28.42 2.38 -4.67
C GLN A 288 -28.15 2.44 -6.17
N GLY A 289 -27.59 1.37 -6.73
CA GLY A 289 -27.19 1.29 -8.14
C GLY A 289 -25.70 1.34 -8.44
N ALA A 290 -24.79 1.49 -7.47
CA ALA A 290 -23.39 1.15 -7.70
C ALA A 290 -23.27 -0.38 -7.87
N PRO A 291 -22.58 -0.90 -8.90
CA PRO A 291 -22.34 -2.32 -9.02
C PRO A 291 -21.69 -2.81 -7.72
N GLN A 292 -22.34 -3.74 -7.02
CA GLN A 292 -21.70 -4.41 -5.89
C GLN A 292 -20.36 -4.96 -6.38
N ALA A 293 -19.29 -4.64 -5.65
CA ALA A 293 -18.03 -5.34 -5.86
C ALA A 293 -18.33 -6.84 -5.82
N PRO A 294 -17.80 -7.64 -6.75
CA PRO A 294 -18.02 -9.07 -6.72
C PRO A 294 -17.63 -9.61 -5.35
N ALA A 295 -18.50 -10.41 -4.76
CA ALA A 295 -18.29 -10.93 -3.42
C ALA A 295 -16.98 -11.74 -3.40
N GLU A 296 -16.00 -11.28 -2.62
CA GLU A 296 -14.68 -11.90 -2.54
C GLU A 296 -14.71 -13.08 -1.55
N PRO A 297 -13.99 -14.17 -1.80
CA PRO A 297 -13.87 -15.24 -0.81
C PRO A 297 -13.35 -14.70 0.52
N ALA A 298 -13.83 -15.26 1.64
CA ALA A 298 -13.21 -14.99 2.92
C ALA A 298 -11.82 -15.65 2.99
N GLY A 299 -10.76 -14.90 3.32
CA GLY A 299 -9.39 -15.44 3.43
C GLY A 299 -9.28 -16.65 4.36
N ASP A 300 -10.01 -16.66 5.47
CA ASP A 300 -10.09 -17.80 6.39
C ASP A 300 -10.61 -19.08 5.72
N ALA A 301 -11.61 -18.92 4.84
CA ALA A 301 -12.18 -20.03 4.07
C ALA A 301 -11.22 -20.51 2.98
N VAL A 302 -10.49 -19.59 2.32
CA VAL A 302 -9.43 -19.93 1.38
C VAL A 302 -8.35 -20.77 2.08
N ARG A 303 -7.83 -20.32 3.22
CA ARG A 303 -6.78 -21.04 3.98
C ARG A 303 -7.25 -22.39 4.50
N THR A 304 -8.49 -22.46 5.00
CA THR A 304 -9.08 -23.71 5.49
C THR A 304 -9.22 -24.73 4.37
N THR A 305 -9.68 -24.28 3.20
CA THR A 305 -9.81 -25.14 2.02
C THR A 305 -8.45 -25.59 1.50
N LEU A 306 -7.46 -24.68 1.42
CA LEU A 306 -6.09 -25.01 1.02
C LEU A 306 -5.52 -26.11 1.91
N ARG A 307 -5.61 -25.93 3.24
CA ARG A 307 -5.16 -26.95 4.20
C ARG A 307 -5.86 -28.29 4.00
N SER A 308 -7.15 -28.30 3.69
CA SER A 308 -7.92 -29.53 3.46
C SER A 308 -7.54 -30.29 2.18
N LEU A 309 -6.85 -29.62 1.26
CA LEU A 309 -6.40 -30.15 -0.03
C LEU A 309 -4.91 -30.54 -0.01
N LEU A 310 -4.20 -30.25 1.09
CA LEU A 310 -2.81 -30.67 1.22
C LEU A 310 -2.69 -32.20 1.30
N PRO A 311 -1.62 -32.77 0.70
CA PRO A 311 -1.24 -34.16 0.92
C PRO A 311 -1.07 -34.49 2.41
N LYS A 312 -1.32 -35.75 2.78
CA LYS A 312 -1.05 -36.25 4.13
C LYS A 312 0.45 -36.18 4.44
N GLY A 313 0.79 -35.94 5.71
CA GLY A 313 2.18 -35.93 6.19
C GLY A 313 2.85 -34.54 6.21
N LEU A 314 2.18 -33.50 5.71
CA LEU A 314 2.67 -32.12 5.81
C LEU A 314 2.26 -31.48 7.14
N GLN A 315 3.25 -30.99 7.88
CA GLN A 315 3.03 -30.09 9.00
C GLN A 315 2.93 -28.67 8.49
N VAL A 316 2.00 -27.88 9.04
CA VAL A 316 1.90 -26.45 8.72
C VAL A 316 2.58 -25.67 9.85
N LYS A 317 3.64 -24.95 9.51
CA LYS A 317 4.49 -24.16 10.42
C LYS A 317 4.00 -22.71 10.55
N ASP A 318 3.52 -22.13 9.46
CA ASP A 318 2.92 -20.79 9.42
C ASP A 318 1.75 -20.74 8.41
N LYS A 319 0.88 -19.75 8.55
CA LYS A 319 -0.29 -19.55 7.69
C LYS A 319 -0.75 -18.09 7.73
N GLY A 320 -1.31 -17.61 6.63
CA GLY A 320 -1.91 -16.28 6.57
C GLY A 320 -2.53 -15.98 5.22
N GLY A 321 -2.93 -14.73 5.01
CA GLY A 321 -3.62 -14.26 3.82
C GLY A 321 -5.03 -13.75 4.11
N ASP A 322 -5.58 -13.01 3.16
CA ASP A 322 -6.83 -12.27 3.28
C ASP A 322 -7.56 -12.26 1.93
N GLY A 323 -8.89 -12.09 1.96
CA GLY A 323 -9.74 -12.10 0.77
C GLY A 323 -9.54 -13.36 -0.09
N GLU A 324 -9.27 -13.15 -1.38
CA GLU A 324 -8.97 -14.21 -2.35
C GLU A 324 -7.60 -14.89 -2.16
N TYR A 325 -6.73 -14.36 -1.30
CA TYR A 325 -5.36 -14.84 -1.10
C TYR A 325 -5.19 -15.67 0.18
N GLY A 326 -4.33 -16.70 0.10
CA GLY A 326 -3.91 -17.49 1.25
C GLY A 326 -2.53 -18.08 1.07
N PHE A 327 -1.85 -18.37 2.18
CA PHE A 327 -0.61 -19.13 2.18
C PHE A 327 -0.49 -20.07 3.38
N LEU A 328 0.35 -21.08 3.21
CA LEU A 328 0.81 -22.01 4.23
C LEU A 328 2.32 -22.20 4.06
N VAL A 329 3.06 -22.19 5.17
CA VAL A 329 4.42 -22.76 5.21
C VAL A 329 4.28 -24.20 5.66
N VAL A 330 4.70 -25.14 4.82
CA VAL A 330 4.57 -26.58 5.05
C VAL A 330 5.93 -27.26 5.17
N ASP A 331 5.97 -28.35 5.92
CA ASP A 331 7.17 -29.14 6.16
C ASP A 331 6.80 -30.63 6.22
N ASP A 332 7.47 -31.44 5.39
CA ASP A 332 7.35 -32.91 5.35
C ASP A 332 8.47 -33.61 6.15
N GLY A 333 9.23 -32.85 6.95
CA GLY A 333 10.41 -33.31 7.68
C GLY A 333 11.73 -33.12 6.92
N LYS A 334 11.69 -32.60 5.69
CA LYS A 334 12.88 -32.33 4.87
C LYS A 334 13.16 -30.83 4.69
N GLY A 335 12.43 -29.97 5.39
CA GLY A 335 12.60 -28.52 5.35
C GLY A 335 11.38 -27.80 4.80
N GLU A 336 11.25 -26.54 5.16
CA GLU A 336 10.06 -25.73 4.89
C GLU A 336 9.88 -25.39 3.41
N SER A 337 8.63 -25.33 2.98
CA SER A 337 8.21 -24.86 1.65
C SER A 337 6.99 -23.96 1.80
N LEU A 338 7.04 -22.80 1.17
CA LEU A 338 5.89 -21.91 1.06
C LEU A 338 4.94 -22.42 -0.03
N VAL A 339 3.65 -22.41 0.26
CA VAL A 339 2.55 -22.65 -0.67
C VAL A 339 1.61 -21.46 -0.59
N GLU A 340 1.36 -20.81 -1.72
CA GLU A 340 0.46 -19.66 -1.85
C GLU A 340 -0.65 -19.95 -2.84
N ILE A 341 -1.78 -19.29 -2.66
CA ILE A 341 -2.93 -19.42 -3.55
C ILE A 341 -3.65 -18.09 -3.72
N ASN A 342 -4.16 -17.84 -4.92
CA ASN A 342 -5.20 -16.84 -5.17
C ASN A 342 -6.42 -17.50 -5.81
N VAL A 343 -7.61 -17.18 -5.30
CA VAL A 343 -8.91 -17.71 -5.74
C VAL A 343 -9.76 -16.55 -6.26
N GLN A 344 -9.65 -16.26 -7.55
CA GLN A 344 -10.06 -14.99 -8.12
C GLN A 344 -11.27 -15.15 -9.05
N PRO A 345 -12.46 -14.68 -8.66
CA PRO A 345 -13.60 -14.63 -9.57
C PRO A 345 -13.43 -13.48 -10.59
N ASN A 346 -14.05 -13.61 -11.77
CA ASN A 346 -14.15 -12.54 -12.78
C ASN A 346 -12.81 -12.10 -13.41
N MET A 347 -11.97 -13.07 -13.79
CA MET A 347 -10.68 -12.89 -14.46
C MET A 347 -10.71 -13.12 -15.98
N SER A 348 -11.90 -13.22 -16.58
CA SER A 348 -12.05 -13.49 -18.02
C SER A 348 -11.43 -12.39 -18.90
N ASN A 349 -11.30 -11.16 -18.39
CA ASN A 349 -10.68 -10.03 -19.10
C ASN A 349 -9.16 -10.11 -19.22
N VAL A 350 -8.48 -10.91 -18.39
CA VAL A 350 -7.02 -11.10 -18.42
C VAL A 350 -6.59 -12.46 -18.95
N ALA A 351 -7.56 -13.31 -19.27
CA ALA A 351 -7.37 -14.63 -19.84
C ALA A 351 -6.37 -14.66 -21.01
N GLY A 352 -6.45 -13.69 -21.92
CA GLY A 352 -5.56 -13.60 -23.08
C GLY A 352 -4.12 -13.27 -22.69
N ASP A 353 -3.92 -12.37 -21.73
CA ASP A 353 -2.58 -11.98 -21.26
C ASP A 353 -1.90 -13.12 -20.48
N LEU A 354 -2.68 -13.87 -19.70
CA LEU A 354 -2.21 -14.96 -18.85
C LEU A 354 -1.93 -16.26 -19.62
N PHE A 355 -2.84 -16.62 -20.53
CA PHE A 355 -2.88 -17.92 -21.22
C PHE A 355 -2.79 -17.80 -22.75
N GLY A 356 -2.49 -16.61 -23.30
CA GLY A 356 -2.31 -16.42 -24.74
C GLY A 356 -0.94 -16.86 -25.26
N SER A 357 -0.02 -17.21 -24.37
CA SER A 357 1.32 -17.69 -24.72
C SER A 357 1.86 -18.70 -23.70
N GLY A 358 2.89 -19.45 -24.12
CA GLY A 358 3.50 -20.53 -23.35
C GLY A 358 2.72 -21.84 -23.44
N ASP A 359 3.15 -22.83 -22.66
CA ASP A 359 2.55 -24.16 -22.65
C ASP A 359 1.24 -24.16 -21.85
N VAL A 360 0.12 -24.11 -22.58
CA VAL A 360 -1.23 -24.11 -22.02
C VAL A 360 -1.98 -25.35 -22.46
N THR A 361 -2.49 -26.09 -21.47
CA THR A 361 -3.39 -27.23 -21.71
C THR A 361 -4.84 -26.78 -21.56
N VAL A 362 -5.70 -27.16 -22.50
CA VAL A 362 -7.15 -26.99 -22.40
C VAL A 362 -7.77 -28.32 -21.97
N LEU A 363 -8.48 -28.32 -20.84
CA LEU A 363 -9.20 -29.48 -20.33
C LEU A 363 -10.55 -29.66 -21.07
N PRO A 364 -11.18 -30.84 -21.01
CA PRO A 364 -12.47 -31.09 -21.66
C PRO A 364 -13.61 -30.15 -21.23
N ASP A 365 -13.54 -29.59 -20.01
CA ASP A 365 -14.49 -28.59 -19.50
C ASP A 365 -14.19 -27.15 -19.97
N GLY A 366 -13.24 -26.98 -20.90
CA GLY A 366 -12.81 -25.68 -21.42
C GLY A 366 -11.84 -24.93 -20.51
N ARG A 367 -11.48 -25.47 -19.34
CA ARG A 367 -10.54 -24.83 -18.43
C ARG A 367 -9.14 -24.84 -19.01
N ARG A 368 -8.46 -23.70 -18.95
CA ARG A 368 -7.04 -23.59 -19.31
C ARG A 368 -6.18 -23.81 -18.08
N VAL A 369 -5.10 -24.53 -18.26
CA VAL A 369 -4.10 -24.84 -17.24
C VAL A 369 -2.73 -24.49 -17.79
N LYS A 370 -1.98 -23.67 -17.05
CA LYS A 370 -0.60 -23.30 -17.35
C LYS A 370 0.28 -23.72 -16.18
N VAL A 371 1.40 -24.37 -16.50
CA VAL A 371 2.39 -24.77 -15.51
C VAL A 371 3.67 -24.01 -15.79
N THR A 372 4.26 -23.46 -14.74
CA THR A 372 5.52 -22.73 -14.82
C THR A 372 6.46 -23.25 -13.75
N GLN A 373 7.70 -23.62 -14.13
CA GLN A 373 8.75 -24.01 -13.20
C GLN A 373 9.97 -23.14 -13.48
N GLU A 374 10.39 -22.36 -12.49
CA GLU A 374 11.42 -21.35 -12.65
C GLU A 374 12.43 -21.42 -11.51
N THR A 375 13.68 -21.11 -11.81
CA THR A 375 14.61 -20.64 -10.79
C THR A 375 14.10 -19.29 -10.29
N ALA A 376 14.00 -19.09 -8.98
CA ALA A 376 13.54 -17.81 -8.47
C ALA A 376 14.58 -16.73 -8.81
N GLU A 377 14.21 -15.80 -9.70
CA GLU A 377 15.04 -14.63 -10.04
C GLU A 377 15.31 -13.76 -8.80
N LYS A 378 14.41 -13.82 -7.80
CA LYS A 378 14.46 -13.08 -6.54
C LYS A 378 14.16 -14.02 -5.38
N GLY A 379 15.12 -14.16 -4.46
CA GLY A 379 15.03 -15.04 -3.29
C GLY A 379 16.42 -15.32 -2.72
N GLY A 380 16.51 -16.13 -1.66
CA GLY A 380 17.80 -16.61 -1.19
C GLY A 380 18.42 -17.62 -2.17
N SER A 381 19.67 -18.04 -1.88
CA SER A 381 20.42 -18.95 -2.75
C SER A 381 19.66 -20.28 -2.99
N GLY A 382 19.66 -20.75 -4.23
CA GLY A 382 19.14 -22.07 -4.63
C GLY A 382 17.61 -22.19 -4.70
N VAL A 383 16.88 -21.08 -4.62
CA VAL A 383 15.42 -21.12 -4.62
C VAL A 383 14.86 -21.46 -6.00
N VAL A 384 13.94 -22.42 -6.05
CA VAL A 384 13.11 -22.72 -7.22
C VAL A 384 11.64 -22.55 -6.86
N SER A 385 10.83 -22.20 -7.85
CA SER A 385 9.41 -21.94 -7.67
C SER A 385 8.58 -22.56 -8.77
N TRP A 386 7.45 -23.15 -8.40
CA TRP A 386 6.51 -23.81 -9.31
C TRP A 386 5.13 -23.17 -9.18
N THR A 387 4.48 -22.95 -10.32
CA THR A 387 3.15 -22.36 -10.40
C THR A 387 2.23 -23.24 -11.24
N VAL A 388 1.00 -23.44 -10.77
CA VAL A 388 -0.10 -23.96 -11.56
C VAL A 388 -1.22 -22.92 -11.59
N ASP A 389 -1.46 -22.35 -12.77
CA ASP A 389 -2.48 -21.33 -13.01
C ASP A 389 -3.62 -21.96 -13.81
N THR A 390 -4.86 -21.80 -13.32
CA THR A 390 -6.04 -22.36 -13.95
C THR A 390 -7.09 -21.29 -14.14
N ILE A 391 -7.80 -21.30 -15.27
CA ILE A 391 -8.94 -20.39 -15.51
C ILE A 391 -10.06 -21.10 -16.27
N THR A 392 -11.29 -20.99 -15.79
CA THR A 392 -12.48 -21.49 -16.51
C THR A 392 -12.86 -20.57 -17.68
N PRO A 393 -13.69 -21.01 -18.64
CA PRO A 393 -14.21 -20.14 -19.70
C PRO A 393 -14.92 -18.88 -19.17
N GLU A 394 -15.59 -18.99 -18.02
CA GLU A 394 -16.32 -17.91 -17.35
C GLU A 394 -15.36 -16.94 -16.62
N GLY A 395 -14.09 -17.31 -16.47
CA GLY A 395 -13.07 -16.49 -15.84
C GLY A 395 -12.91 -16.71 -14.34
N PHE A 396 -13.30 -17.88 -13.80
CA PHE A 396 -12.91 -18.25 -12.45
C PHE A 396 -11.46 -18.75 -12.46
N ARG A 397 -10.56 -18.02 -11.80
CA ARG A 397 -9.12 -18.32 -11.80
C ARG A 397 -8.66 -18.84 -10.43
N VAL A 398 -7.91 -19.93 -10.44
CA VAL A 398 -7.17 -20.42 -9.26
C VAL A 398 -5.71 -20.58 -9.65
N VAL A 399 -4.84 -19.86 -8.97
CA VAL A 399 -3.39 -19.98 -9.15
C VAL A 399 -2.76 -20.43 -7.84
N VAL A 400 -2.02 -21.54 -7.90
CA VAL A 400 -1.26 -22.08 -6.77
C VAL A 400 0.22 -21.94 -7.08
N PHE A 401 0.96 -21.37 -6.14
CA PHE A 401 2.40 -21.14 -6.22
C PHE A 401 3.07 -21.90 -5.08
N THR A 402 4.25 -22.45 -5.32
CA THR A 402 5.09 -23.02 -4.25
C THR A 402 6.56 -22.78 -4.51
N ARG A 403 7.35 -22.72 -3.44
CA ARG A 403 8.81 -22.62 -3.47
C ARG A 403 9.44 -23.51 -2.41
N ASN A 404 10.70 -23.84 -2.61
CA ASN A 404 11.52 -24.71 -1.76
C ASN A 404 12.16 -23.99 -0.54
N SER A 405 11.57 -22.88 -0.10
CA SER A 405 11.96 -22.15 1.11
C SER A 405 10.70 -21.76 1.89
N GLY A 406 10.82 -21.50 3.20
CA GLY A 406 9.69 -21.10 4.05
C GLY A 406 9.21 -19.67 3.79
N GLY A 407 10.11 -18.77 3.39
CA GLY A 407 9.80 -17.37 3.11
C GLY A 407 10.44 -16.82 1.83
N TYR A 408 10.11 -15.56 1.51
CA TYR A 408 10.58 -14.90 0.29
C TYR A 408 12.08 -14.56 0.30
N ARG A 409 12.65 -14.29 1.48
CA ARG A 409 14.03 -13.84 1.68
C ARG A 409 14.96 -14.90 2.25
N GLU A 410 14.52 -16.15 2.25
CA GLU A 410 15.29 -17.29 2.75
C GLU A 410 15.97 -18.05 1.62
N ALA A 411 17.10 -18.67 1.94
CA ALA A 411 17.72 -19.67 1.07
C ALA A 411 16.83 -20.91 0.96
N ALA A 412 17.05 -21.69 -0.10
CA ALA A 412 16.40 -22.98 -0.24
C ALA A 412 16.74 -23.88 0.95
N THR A 413 15.72 -24.50 1.54
CA THR A 413 15.88 -25.50 2.61
C THR A 413 16.10 -26.90 2.03
N ARG A 414 15.84 -27.06 0.72
CA ARG A 414 15.74 -28.33 -0.02
C ARG A 414 15.84 -28.09 -1.53
N ALA A 415 16.10 -29.13 -2.31
CA ALA A 415 16.27 -29.01 -3.76
C ALA A 415 14.98 -28.65 -4.52
N GLU A 416 13.85 -29.21 -4.10
CA GLU A 416 12.54 -29.03 -4.73
C GLU A 416 11.47 -28.71 -3.68
N PRO A 417 10.40 -27.95 -4.04
CA PRO A 417 9.29 -27.67 -3.14
C PRO A 417 8.65 -28.95 -2.60
N ALA A 418 8.08 -28.87 -1.39
CA ALA A 418 7.43 -30.01 -0.75
C ALA A 418 6.21 -30.55 -1.54
N LEU A 419 5.63 -29.75 -2.44
CA LEU A 419 4.50 -30.15 -3.29
C LEU A 419 4.97 -30.35 -4.74
N THR A 420 4.61 -31.48 -5.32
CA THR A 420 4.85 -31.77 -6.75
C THR A 420 3.91 -30.97 -7.64
N VAL A 421 4.29 -30.74 -8.91
CA VAL A 421 3.40 -30.14 -9.92
C VAL A 421 2.05 -30.89 -10.03
N ALA A 422 2.04 -32.21 -9.86
CA ALA A 422 0.80 -33.00 -9.87
C ALA A 422 -0.10 -32.63 -8.68
N GLN A 423 0.46 -32.52 -7.48
CA GLN A 423 -0.28 -32.10 -6.28
C GLN A 423 -0.77 -30.65 -6.41
N LEU A 424 0.03 -29.74 -6.97
CA LEU A 424 -0.40 -28.37 -7.25
C LEU A 424 -1.58 -28.34 -8.24
N LYS A 425 -1.58 -29.20 -9.27
CA LYS A 425 -2.72 -29.35 -10.18
C LYS A 425 -3.97 -29.87 -9.47
N GLU A 426 -3.85 -30.87 -8.61
CA GLU A 426 -4.98 -31.36 -7.82
C GLU A 426 -5.60 -30.26 -6.95
N ILE A 427 -4.74 -29.47 -6.30
CA ILE A 427 -5.18 -28.33 -5.49
C ILE A 427 -5.87 -27.29 -6.39
N ALA A 428 -5.21 -26.83 -7.46
CA ALA A 428 -5.73 -25.76 -8.32
C ALA A 428 -7.05 -26.14 -9.01
N LEU A 429 -7.23 -27.41 -9.38
CA LEU A 429 -8.42 -27.89 -10.11
C LEU A 429 -9.59 -28.27 -9.20
N SER A 430 -9.40 -28.27 -7.88
CA SER A 430 -10.42 -28.69 -6.92
C SER A 430 -11.71 -27.88 -7.03
N LEU A 431 -12.85 -28.57 -7.17
CA LEU A 431 -14.18 -27.95 -7.19
C LEU A 431 -14.59 -27.35 -5.83
N ARG A 432 -13.79 -27.57 -4.76
CA ARG A 432 -14.05 -26.94 -3.46
C ARG A 432 -13.93 -25.42 -3.51
N TRP A 433 -13.09 -24.88 -4.40
CA TRP A 433 -12.90 -23.43 -4.55
C TRP A 433 -14.16 -22.70 -4.99
N GLN A 434 -15.04 -23.36 -5.75
CA GLN A 434 -16.31 -22.79 -6.21
C GLN A 434 -17.38 -22.74 -5.10
N LYS A 435 -17.13 -23.40 -3.97
CA LYS A 435 -18.06 -23.49 -2.84
C LYS A 435 -17.66 -22.59 -1.67
N LEU A 436 -16.65 -21.71 -1.87
CA LEU A 436 -16.21 -20.83 -0.80
C LEU A 436 -17.31 -19.82 -0.45
N PRO A 437 -17.53 -19.53 0.85
CA PRO A 437 -18.36 -18.43 1.26
C PRO A 437 -17.71 -17.11 0.80
N THR A 438 -18.52 -16.26 0.18
CA THR A 438 -18.11 -14.91 -0.24
C THR A 438 -18.55 -13.88 0.79
N LYS A 439 -17.77 -12.82 0.98
CA LYS A 439 -18.08 -11.69 1.86
C LYS A 439 -18.82 -10.57 1.15
#